data_AF-A0A669EC71-F1
#
_entry.id   AF-A0A669EC71-F1
#
_cell.length_a   1.000
_cell.length_b   1.000
_cell.length_c   1.000
_cell.angle_alpha   90.00
_cell.angle_beta   90.00
_cell.angle_gamma   90.00
#
_symmetry.space_group_name_H-M   'P 1'
#
loop_
_entity.id
_entity.type
_entity.pdbx_description
1 polymer ?
#
loop_
_entity_poly.entity_id
_entity_poly.type
_entity_poly.pdbx_seq_one_letter_code
_entity_poly.pdbx_strand_id
1 'polypeptide(L)'
;MLVFVFLQHEDASILMFDHLVDDNNLKPVMNEYGLITEGDNENDLVFIKEMIKGSLKNNLPQNEQLYRGRNNEKSFLYEIVANKQNGLDVDKFDYFAR
;
A
#
# COMPACT_ATOMS: atom_id res chain seq x y z
N MET A 1 -0.54 7.44 30.49
CA MET A 1 -0.97 6.33 29.61
C MET A 1 0.09 6.18 28.53
N LEU A 2 0.99 5.20 28.67
CA LEU A 2 2.05 4.95 27.69
C LEU A 2 1.42 4.28 26.46
N VAL A 3 1.40 4.99 25.34
CA VAL A 3 1.04 4.41 24.05
C VAL A 3 2.28 3.65 23.56
N PHE A 4 2.26 2.33 23.64
CA PHE A 4 3.22 1.49 22.95
C PHE A 4 2.85 1.50 21.46
N VAL A 5 3.66 2.17 20.64
CA VAL A 5 3.60 2.02 19.19
C VAL A 5 4.33 0.73 18.85
N PHE A 6 3.60 -0.32 18.48
CA PHE A 6 4.19 -1.50 17.87
C PHE A 6 4.55 -1.16 16.43
N LEU A 7 5.85 -1.06 16.14
CA LEU A 7 6.34 -0.87 14.78
C LEU A 7 6.33 -2.24 14.08
N GLN A 8 5.50 -2.42 13.07
CA GLN A 8 5.49 -3.65 12.28
C GLN A 8 6.47 -3.51 11.10
N HIS A 9 6.91 -4.63 10.50
CA HIS A 9 7.84 -4.56 9.38
C HIS A 9 7.19 -3.86 8.16
N GLU A 10 5.87 -3.90 8.01
CA GLU A 10 5.15 -3.16 6.98
C GLU A 10 5.25 -1.64 7.16
N ASP A 11 5.32 -1.13 8.40
CA ASP A 11 5.55 0.30 8.67
C ASP A 11 6.92 0.73 8.17
N ALA A 12 7.95 -0.07 8.46
CA ALA A 12 9.30 0.18 7.99
C ALA A 12 9.39 0.13 6.46
N SER A 13 8.69 -0.82 5.82
CA SER A 13 8.62 -0.90 4.35
C SER A 13 8.01 0.35 3.71
N ILE A 14 6.96 0.92 4.30
CA ILE A 14 6.37 2.17 3.81
C ILE A 14 7.34 3.35 3.94
N LEU A 15 7.99 3.49 5.11
CA LEU A 15 8.95 4.56 5.35
C LEU A 15 10.15 4.47 4.40
N MET A 16 10.65 3.26 4.16
CA MET A 16 11.73 3.04 3.21
C MET A 16 11.29 3.28 1.77
N PHE A 17 10.05 2.93 1.41
CA PHE A 17 9.50 3.25 0.10
C PHE A 17 9.40 4.75 -0.12
N ASP A 18 8.92 5.52 0.86
CA ASP A 18 8.88 6.97 0.80
C ASP A 18 10.26 7.58 0.62
N HIS A 19 11.22 7.16 1.44
CA HIS A 19 12.59 7.61 1.33
C HIS A 19 13.21 7.25 -0.03
N LEU A 20 12.99 6.03 -0.54
CA LEU A 20 13.49 5.60 -1.84
C LEU A 20 12.93 6.47 -2.97
N VAL A 21 11.63 6.80 -2.94
CA VAL A 21 11.00 7.64 -3.96
C VAL A 21 11.49 9.09 -3.89
N ASP A 22 11.61 9.64 -2.69
CA ASP A 22 11.96 11.04 -2.49
C ASP A 22 13.46 11.30 -2.71
N ASP A 23 14.36 10.52 -2.11
CA ASP A 23 15.82 10.72 -2.22
C ASP A 23 16.35 10.49 -3.64
N ASN A 24 15.69 9.61 -4.41
CA ASN A 24 16.07 9.33 -5.79
C ASN A 24 15.24 10.12 -6.80
N ASN A 25 14.36 11.03 -6.35
CA ASN A 25 13.49 11.84 -7.20
C ASN A 25 12.75 10.99 -8.27
N LEU A 26 12.06 9.93 -7.83
CA LEU A 26 11.43 8.97 -8.75
C LEU A 26 10.06 9.42 -9.24
N LYS A 27 9.39 10.38 -8.58
CA LYS A 27 8.05 10.83 -8.99
C LYS A 27 7.98 11.30 -10.46
N PRO A 28 8.93 12.12 -10.98
CA PRO A 28 8.95 12.46 -12.40
C PRO A 28 9.06 11.25 -13.33
N VAL A 29 9.91 10.27 -12.97
CA VAL A 29 10.09 9.02 -13.75
C VAL A 29 8.80 8.20 -13.74
N MET A 30 8.16 8.05 -12.57
CA MET A 30 6.87 7.35 -12.46
C MET A 30 5.81 8.00 -13.36
N ASN A 31 5.73 9.34 -13.35
CA ASN A 31 4.81 10.08 -14.22
C ASN A 31 5.15 9.92 -15.71
N GLU A 32 6.43 9.88 -16.09
CA GLU A 32 6.87 9.60 -17.46
C GLU A 32 6.38 8.24 -17.95
N TYR A 33 6.36 7.23 -17.08
CA TYR A 33 5.82 5.90 -17.37
C TYR A 33 4.30 5.78 -17.17
N GLY A 34 3.60 6.89 -16.96
CA GLY A 34 2.13 6.95 -16.90
C GLY A 34 1.51 6.59 -15.55
N LEU A 35 2.31 6.55 -14.47
CA LEU A 35 1.77 6.47 -13.12
C LEU A 35 1.26 7.84 -12.66
N ILE A 36 0.29 7.83 -11.75
CA ILE A 36 -0.32 9.02 -11.17
C ILE A 36 0.22 9.20 -9.74
N THR A 37 1.22 10.06 -9.56
CA THR A 37 1.80 10.31 -8.22
C THR A 37 1.02 11.34 -7.40
N GLU A 38 0.13 12.11 -8.05
CA GLU A 38 -0.67 13.17 -7.44
C GLU A 38 -2.12 13.11 -7.97
N GLY A 39 -3.09 13.13 -7.06
CA GLY A 39 -4.52 12.99 -7.41
C GLY A 39 -5.36 12.59 -6.21
N ASP A 40 -6.59 13.11 -6.14
CA ASP A 40 -7.52 12.84 -5.03
C ASP A 40 -8.28 11.51 -5.20
N ASN A 41 -8.51 11.09 -6.45
CA ASN A 41 -9.32 9.91 -6.79
C ASN A 41 -8.48 8.65 -7.07
N GLU A 42 -7.32 8.82 -7.71
CA GLU A 42 -6.35 7.75 -7.96
C GLU A 42 -4.95 8.30 -7.64
N ASN A 43 -4.20 7.55 -6.84
CA ASN A 43 -2.83 7.88 -6.47
C ASN A 43 -2.02 6.60 -6.30
N ASP A 44 -1.03 6.40 -7.15
CA ASP A 44 -0.24 5.18 -7.22
C ASP A 44 0.70 5.02 -6.03
N LEU A 45 1.18 6.12 -5.45
CA LEU A 45 1.99 6.07 -4.23
C LEU A 45 1.14 5.60 -3.04
N VAL A 46 -0.10 6.09 -2.93
CA VAL A 46 -1.04 5.64 -1.90
C VAL A 46 -1.40 4.17 -2.12
N PHE A 47 -1.69 3.79 -3.37
CA PHE A 47 -2.02 2.41 -3.73
C PHE A 47 -0.90 1.42 -3.36
N ILE A 48 0.36 1.74 -3.69
CA ILE A 48 1.51 0.88 -3.36
C ILE A 48 1.65 0.70 -1.84
N LYS A 49 1.54 1.77 -1.06
CA LYS A 49 1.60 1.69 0.41
C LYS A 49 0.46 0.86 0.99
N GLU A 50 -0.75 1.02 0.45
CA GLU A 50 -1.92 0.24 0.84
C GLU A 50 -1.78 -1.24 0.47
N MET A 51 -1.10 -1.60 -0.63
CA MET A 51 -0.78 -3.00 -0.94
C MET A 51 0.22 -3.64 0.04
N ILE A 52 1.13 -2.85 0.62
CA ILE A 52 2.13 -3.35 1.57
C ILE A 52 1.49 -3.59 2.94
N LYS A 53 0.78 -2.59 3.48
CA LYS A 53 0.29 -2.61 4.86
C LYS A 53 -1.19 -2.97 5.00
N GLY A 54 -1.97 -2.83 3.94
CA GLY A 54 -3.44 -2.79 4.00
C GLY A 54 -3.95 -1.37 4.22
N SER A 55 -5.23 -1.24 4.61
CA SER A 55 -5.86 0.06 4.84
C SER A 55 -5.05 0.91 5.82
N LEU A 56 -4.63 2.10 5.39
CA LEU A 56 -3.96 3.08 6.27
C LEU A 56 -4.94 3.75 7.24
N LYS A 57 -6.25 3.59 7.05
CA LYS A 57 -7.28 4.06 7.95
C LYS A 57 -7.70 2.92 8.89
N ASN A 58 -7.33 3.06 10.16
CA ASN A 58 -7.82 2.17 11.22
C ASN A 58 -9.24 2.62 11.63
N ASN A 59 -10.17 1.67 11.75
CA ASN A 59 -11.53 1.88 12.30
C ASN A 59 -12.46 2.81 11.50
N LEU A 60 -12.59 2.57 10.19
CA LEU A 60 -13.66 3.23 9.43
C LEU A 60 -15.03 2.59 9.71
N PRO A 61 -16.12 3.37 9.77
CA PRO A 61 -17.46 2.83 9.71
C PRO A 61 -17.65 2.07 8.38
N GLN A 62 -18.48 1.03 8.40
CA GLN A 62 -18.66 0.03 7.34
C GLN A 62 -19.11 0.60 5.97
N ASN A 63 -19.38 1.91 5.92
CA ASN A 63 -19.92 2.63 4.78
C ASN A 63 -18.87 3.54 4.10
N GLU A 64 -17.64 3.62 4.64
CA GLU A 64 -16.56 4.41 4.05
C GLU A 64 -15.63 3.55 3.19
N GLN A 65 -15.10 4.18 2.14
CA GLN A 65 -14.13 3.56 1.25
C GLN A 65 -12.84 3.21 2.03
N LEU A 66 -12.54 1.90 2.09
CA LEU A 66 -11.43 1.34 2.87
C LEU A 66 -10.06 1.76 2.32
N TYR A 67 -9.94 1.84 0.99
CA TYR A 67 -8.71 2.15 0.28
C TYR A 67 -8.86 3.41 -0.55
N ARG A 68 -7.85 4.29 -0.54
CA ARG A 68 -7.86 5.54 -1.32
C ARG A 68 -7.09 5.44 -2.62
N GLY A 69 -6.12 4.54 -2.73
CA GLY A 69 -5.29 4.42 -3.93
C GLY A 69 -6.08 3.96 -5.16
N ARG A 70 -7.18 3.24 -4.95
CA ARG A 70 -8.06 2.69 -6.00
C ARG A 70 -9.51 2.69 -5.57
N ASN A 71 -10.41 2.75 -6.56
CA ASN A 71 -11.83 2.57 -6.35
C ASN A 71 -12.20 1.11 -5.99
N ASN A 72 -13.40 0.90 -5.46
CA ASN A 72 -13.87 -0.42 -5.01
C ASN A 72 -13.98 -1.45 -6.17
N GLU A 73 -14.19 -0.99 -7.40
CA GLU A 73 -14.22 -1.87 -8.59
C GLU A 73 -12.87 -2.56 -8.84
N LYS A 74 -11.77 -1.94 -8.39
CA LYS A 74 -10.40 -2.47 -8.47
C LYS A 74 -9.91 -3.04 -7.14
N SER A 75 -10.82 -3.33 -6.19
CA SER A 75 -10.47 -3.82 -4.85
C SER A 75 -9.70 -5.15 -4.87
N PHE A 76 -9.95 -6.00 -5.86
CA PHE A 76 -9.24 -7.28 -6.06
C PHE A 76 -7.72 -7.12 -6.19
N LEU A 77 -7.22 -5.94 -6.58
CA LEU A 77 -5.78 -5.70 -6.68
C LEU A 77 -5.07 -5.74 -5.32
N TYR A 78 -5.76 -5.43 -4.23
CA TYR A 78 -5.20 -5.48 -2.87
C TYR A 78 -5.01 -6.91 -2.33
N GLU A 79 -5.51 -7.92 -3.03
CA GLU A 79 -5.41 -9.32 -2.65
C GLU A 79 -4.17 -10.02 -3.25
N ILE A 80 -3.35 -9.29 -4.03
CA ILE A 80 -2.23 -9.86 -4.78
C ILE A 80 -0.94 -9.92 -3.95
N VAL A 81 -0.49 -8.77 -3.41
CA VAL A 81 0.83 -8.63 -2.75
C VAL A 81 0.81 -9.09 -1.30
N ALA A 82 -0.12 -8.59 -0.50
CA ALA A 82 -0.29 -8.95 0.91
C ALA A 82 -1.78 -9.08 1.23
N ASN A 83 -2.32 -10.29 1.06
CA ASN A 83 -3.74 -10.53 1.20
C ASN A 83 -4.15 -10.57 2.67
N LYS A 84 -4.69 -9.46 3.19
CA LYS A 84 -5.11 -9.37 4.60
C LYS A 84 -6.42 -10.12 4.91
N GLN A 85 -7.16 -10.62 3.92
CA GLN A 85 -8.41 -11.35 4.15
C GLN A 85 -8.18 -12.83 4.49
N ASN A 86 -7.34 -13.50 3.71
CA ASN A 86 -7.11 -14.95 3.85
C ASN A 86 -5.63 -15.37 3.77
N GLY A 87 -4.72 -14.44 3.48
CA GLY A 87 -3.29 -14.72 3.41
C GLY A 87 -2.85 -15.52 2.17
N LEU A 88 -3.67 -15.67 1.14
CA LEU A 88 -3.24 -16.25 -0.15
C LEU A 88 -2.72 -15.12 -1.04
N ASP A 89 -1.39 -15.00 -1.14
CA ASP A 89 -0.69 -13.92 -1.83
C ASP A 89 0.64 -14.41 -2.46
N VAL A 90 1.20 -13.59 -3.37
CA VAL A 90 2.42 -13.95 -4.11
C VAL A 90 3.67 -14.02 -3.22
N ASP A 91 3.68 -13.31 -2.08
CA ASP A 91 4.77 -13.36 -1.10
C ASP A 91 4.99 -14.79 -0.57
N LYS A 92 3.89 -15.48 -0.19
CA LYS A 92 3.97 -16.88 0.23
C LYS A 92 4.35 -17.84 -0.89
N PHE A 93 3.87 -17.57 -2.11
CA PHE A 93 4.20 -18.41 -3.26
C PHE A 93 5.71 -18.38 -3.58
N ASP A 94 6.35 -17.20 -3.57
CA ASP A 94 7.81 -17.10 -3.76
C ASP A 94 8.56 -17.77 -2.60
N TYR A 95 8.17 -17.47 -1.36
CA TYR A 95 8.84 -18.02 -0.18
C TYR A 95 8.78 -19.55 -0.12
N PHE A 96 7.67 -20.18 -0.51
CA PHE A 96 7.56 -21.64 -0.52
C PHE A 96 8.32 -22.32 -1.66
N ALA A 97 8.54 -21.63 -2.78
CA ALA A 97 9.24 -22.20 -3.93
C ALA A 97 10.77 -22.08 -3.82
N ARG A 98 11.27 -21.13 -3.02
CA ARG A 98 12.70 -20.86 -2.79
C ARG A 98 13.34 -21.86 -1.83
#